data_AF-A0A1G2TZN8-F1
#
_entry.id   AF-A0A1G2TZN8-F1
#
_cell.length_a   1.000
_cell.length_b   1.000
_cell.length_c   1.000
_cell.angle_alpha   90.00
_cell.angle_beta   90.00
_cell.angle_gamma   90.00
#
_symmetry.space_group_name_H-M   'P 1'
#
loop_
_entity.id
_entity.type
_entity.pdbx_description
1 polymer ?
#
loop_
_entity_poly.entity_id
_entity_poly.type
_entity_poly.pdbx_seq_one_letter_code
_entity_poly.pdbx_strand_id
1 'polypeptide(L)'
;MNSLEKYKILFLANLVFMVHIALVLVILFGWHFESIHTIYVLILIITLISELFLGYCLLTKLEFDLRKKLDPALNYDSSFISYYGYRLLGLNIPGKYIRYPAIIFLVVSLFIALK
;
A
#
# COMPACT_ATOMS: atom_id res chain seq x y z
N MET A 1 -17.41 -21.09 6.26
CA MET A 1 -17.21 -19.84 7.02
C MET A 1 -18.56 -19.28 7.40
N ASN A 2 -18.83 -19.11 8.69
CA ASN A 2 -20.10 -18.58 9.17
C ASN A 2 -20.19 -17.06 8.93
N SER A 3 -21.37 -16.47 9.07
CA SER A 3 -21.58 -15.03 8.79
C SER A 3 -20.70 -14.14 9.67
N LEU A 4 -20.51 -14.49 10.94
CA LEU A 4 -19.70 -13.71 11.89
C LEU A 4 -18.21 -13.66 11.50
N GLU A 5 -17.65 -14.78 11.06
CA GLU A 5 -16.26 -14.87 10.58
C GLU A 5 -16.06 -14.02 9.33
N LYS A 6 -17.02 -14.00 8.41
CA LYS A 6 -16.98 -13.14 7.22
C LYS A 6 -16.92 -11.66 7.61
N TYR A 7 -17.75 -11.22 8.55
CA TYR A 7 -17.73 -9.83 9.03
C TYR A 7 -16.40 -9.46 9.70
N LYS A 8 -15.82 -10.35 10.51
CA LYS A 8 -14.52 -10.10 11.15
C LYS A 8 -13.40 -9.93 10.12
N ILE A 9 -13.33 -10.81 9.11
CA ILE A 9 -12.32 -10.72 8.06
C ILE A 9 -12.51 -9.46 7.22
N LEU A 10 -13.76 -9.12 6.89
CA LEU A 10 -14.07 -7.91 6.14
C LEU A 10 -13.66 -6.65 6.91
N PHE A 11 -13.96 -6.60 8.21
CA PHE A 11 -13.55 -5.51 9.08
C PHE A 11 -12.02 -5.36 9.11
N LEU A 12 -11.30 -6.48 9.28
CA LEU A 12 -9.84 -6.45 9.29
C LEU A 12 -9.26 -6.01 7.93
N ALA A 13 -9.81 -6.48 6.81
CA ALA A 13 -9.39 -6.06 5.48
C ALA A 13 -9.59 -4.55 5.27
N ASN A 14 -10.72 -4.00 5.73
CA ASN A 14 -10.99 -2.57 5.64
C ASN A 14 -10.10 -1.74 6.59
N LEU A 15 -9.78 -2.27 7.77
CA LEU A 15 -8.83 -1.63 8.68
C LEU A 15 -7.44 -1.55 8.05
N VAL A 16 -6.96 -2.64 7.46
CA VAL A 16 -5.67 -2.69 6.77
C VAL A 16 -5.64 -1.73 5.58
N PHE A 17 -6.73 -1.69 4.80
CA PHE A 17 -6.90 -0.71 3.73
C PHE A 17 -6.79 0.74 4.23
N MET A 18 -7.46 1.09 5.33
CA MET A 18 -7.37 2.43 5.93
C MET A 18 -5.96 2.77 6.40
N VAL A 19 -5.29 1.84 7.09
CA VAL A 19 -3.89 2.03 7.52
C VAL A 19 -2.98 2.19 6.30
N HIS A 20 -3.22 1.44 5.22
CA HIS A 20 -2.44 1.55 4.01
C HIS A 20 -2.61 2.91 3.33
N ILE A 21 -3.84 3.43 3.24
CA ILE A 21 -4.09 4.79 2.75
C ILE A 21 -3.38 5.82 3.63
N ALA A 22 -3.48 5.69 4.96
CA ALA A 22 -2.80 6.59 5.88
C ALA A 22 -1.28 6.58 5.66
N LEU A 23 -0.69 5.40 5.46
CA LEU A 23 0.74 5.25 5.15
C LEU A 23 1.11 5.93 3.83
N VAL A 24 0.29 5.77 2.77
CA VAL A 24 0.50 6.48 1.49
C VAL A 24 0.42 8.00 1.69
N LEU A 25 -0.53 8.50 2.47
CA LEU A 25 -0.64 9.93 2.77
C LEU A 25 0.58 10.44 3.54
N VAL A 26 1.10 9.68 4.50
CA VAL A 26 2.35 10.03 5.18
C VAL A 26 3.53 10.05 4.21
N ILE A 27 3.62 9.11 3.27
CA ILE A 27 4.68 9.11 2.25
C ILE A 27 4.60 10.36 1.34
N LEU A 28 3.38 10.77 0.96
CA LEU A 28 3.17 11.92 0.07
C LEU A 28 3.33 13.28 0.75
N PHE A 29 2.89 13.40 2.01
CA PHE A 29 2.76 14.69 2.71
C PHE A 29 3.58 14.79 4.00
N GLY A 30 4.14 13.68 4.49
CA GLY A 30 4.83 13.61 5.79
C GLY A 30 6.10 14.47 5.86
N TRP A 31 6.72 14.78 4.72
CA TRP A 31 7.84 15.70 4.62
C TRP A 31 7.52 17.14 5.04
N HIS A 32 6.23 17.53 5.05
CA HIS A 32 5.82 18.88 5.46
C HIS A 32 5.83 19.08 6.98
N PHE A 33 5.75 18.00 7.76
CA PHE A 33 5.58 18.06 9.21
C PHE A 33 6.86 17.61 9.93
N GLU A 34 7.62 18.56 10.46
CA GLU A 34 8.87 18.28 11.19
C GLU A 34 8.64 17.37 12.41
N SER A 35 7.50 17.46 13.08
CA SER A 35 7.16 16.68 14.27
C SER A 35 7.09 15.17 14.02
N ILE A 36 6.83 14.74 12.79
CA ILE A 36 6.77 13.32 12.40
C ILE A 36 7.96 12.90 11.52
N HIS A 37 9.00 13.73 11.40
CA HIS A 37 10.11 13.49 10.47
C HIS A 37 10.78 12.12 10.67
N THR A 38 11.07 11.74 11.92
CA THR A 38 11.66 10.42 12.23
C THR A 38 10.74 9.28 11.80
N ILE A 39 9.43 9.41 12.03
CA ILE A 39 8.43 8.40 11.64
C ILE A 39 8.35 8.34 10.10
N TYR A 40 8.35 9.49 9.44
CA TYR A 40 8.34 9.62 7.99
C TYR A 40 9.53 8.89 7.35
N VAL A 41 10.75 9.15 7.83
CA VAL A 41 11.97 8.49 7.35
C VAL A 41 11.89 6.97 7.54
N LEU A 42 11.45 6.49 8.70
CA LEU A 42 11.28 5.05 8.95
C LEU A 42 10.28 4.42 7.98
N ILE A 43 9.14 5.07 7.75
CA ILE A 43 8.12 4.61 6.81
C ILE A 43 8.70 4.54 5.39
N LEU A 44 9.44 5.55 4.95
CA LEU A 44 10.09 5.55 3.64
C LEU A 44 11.05 4.37 3.48
N ILE A 45 11.91 4.13 4.47
CA ILE A 45 12.88 3.03 4.44
C ILE A 45 12.16 1.68 4.38
N ILE A 46 11.20 1.44 5.27
CA ILE A 46 10.45 0.17 5.33
C ILE A 46 9.68 -0.07 4.02
N THR A 47 9.06 0.98 3.48
CA THR A 47 8.31 0.88 2.22
C THR A 47 9.24 0.64 1.04
N LEU A 48 10.38 1.33 0.97
CA LEU A 48 11.37 1.13 -0.08
C LEU A 48 11.96 -0.28 -0.04
N ILE A 49 12.33 -0.79 1.14
CA ILE A 49 12.80 -2.17 1.31
C ILE A 49 11.71 -3.15 0.85
N SER A 50 10.46 -2.95 1.26
CA SER A 50 9.35 -3.81 0.84
C SER A 50 9.20 -3.81 -0.69
N GLU A 51 9.27 -2.64 -1.33
CA GLU A 51 9.12 -2.51 -2.78
C GLU A 51 10.32 -3.09 -3.57
N LEU A 52 11.52 -3.04 -3.01
CA LEU A 52 12.72 -3.62 -3.63
C LEU A 52 12.75 -5.15 -3.50
N PHE A 53 12.53 -5.68 -2.31
CA PHE A 53 12.66 -7.12 -2.03
C PHE A 53 11.41 -7.94 -2.39
N LEU A 54 10.22 -7.38 -2.17
CA LEU A 54 8.95 -8.08 -2.40
C LEU A 54 8.26 -7.63 -3.69
N GLY A 55 8.57 -6.43 -4.18
CA GLY A 55 7.90 -5.85 -5.34
C GLY A 55 6.48 -5.36 -5.08
N TYR A 56 6.10 -5.25 -3.82
CA TYR A 56 4.82 -4.72 -3.35
C TYR A 56 4.94 -4.20 -1.92
N CYS A 57 4.04 -3.30 -1.52
CA CYS A 57 3.89 -2.90 -0.12
C CYS A 57 3.25 -4.04 0.71
N LEU A 58 3.85 -4.36 1.86
CA LEU A 58 3.42 -5.43 2.78
C LEU A 58 1.93 -5.36 3.14
N LEU A 59 1.41 -4.15 3.39
CA LEU A 59 0.01 -3.95 3.76
C LEU A 59 -0.93 -4.36 2.62
N THR A 60 -0.50 -4.17 1.37
CA THR A 60 -1.28 -4.62 0.22
C THR A 60 -1.45 -6.12 0.23
N LYS A 61 -0.37 -6.88 0.36
CA LYS A 61 -0.46 -8.34 0.41
C LYS A 61 -1.35 -8.81 1.56
N LEU A 62 -1.19 -8.23 2.73
CA LEU A 62 -2.01 -8.58 3.91
C LEU A 62 -3.50 -8.28 3.66
N GLU A 63 -3.82 -7.14 3.07
CA GLU A 63 -5.19 -6.80 2.68
C GLU A 63 -5.78 -7.81 1.69
N PHE A 64 -5.05 -8.12 0.62
CA PHE A 64 -5.52 -9.04 -0.41
C PHE A 64 -5.61 -10.48 0.09
N ASP A 65 -4.72 -10.92 0.97
CA ASP A 65 -4.81 -12.24 1.60
C ASP A 65 -6.08 -12.36 2.45
N LEU A 66 -6.49 -11.28 3.14
CA LEU A 66 -7.76 -11.24 3.86
C LEU A 66 -8.96 -11.23 2.91
N ARG A 67 -8.90 -10.45 1.82
CA ARG A 67 -9.98 -10.41 0.82
C ARG A 67 -10.12 -11.71 0.04
N LYS A 68 -9.02 -12.41 -0.26
CA LYS A 68 -9.02 -13.74 -0.90
C LYS A 68 -9.68 -14.82 -0.06
N LYS A 69 -9.66 -14.69 1.28
CA LYS A 69 -10.43 -15.59 2.16
C LYS A 69 -11.94 -15.42 2.02
N LEU A 70 -12.40 -14.24 1.61
CA LEU A 70 -13.81 -13.93 1.37
C LEU A 70 -14.21 -14.24 -0.06
N ASP A 71 -13.32 -13.97 -1.01
CA ASP A 71 -13.53 -14.17 -2.44
C ASP A 71 -12.27 -14.79 -3.09
N PRO A 72 -12.23 -16.14 -3.26
CA PRO A 72 -11.10 -16.82 -3.88
C PRO A 72 -10.91 -16.49 -5.37
N ALA A 73 -11.96 -15.99 -6.05
CA ALA A 73 -11.89 -15.60 -7.46
C ALA A 73 -11.19 -14.25 -7.66
N LEU A 74 -10.83 -13.55 -6.56
CA LEU A 74 -10.12 -12.29 -6.58
C LEU A 74 -8.71 -12.47 -7.15
N ASN A 75 -8.57 -12.20 -8.45
CA ASN A 75 -7.29 -12.21 -9.14
C ASN A 75 -6.59 -10.84 -8.98
N TYR A 76 -5.37 -10.84 -8.44
CA TYR A 76 -4.67 -9.63 -8.00
C TYR A 76 -3.23 -9.61 -8.50
N ASP A 77 -2.87 -8.53 -9.16
CA ASP A 77 -1.59 -8.32 -9.86
C ASP A 77 -0.57 -7.53 -9.02
N SER A 78 -0.53 -7.73 -7.69
CA SER A 78 0.51 -7.18 -6.79
C SER A 78 0.59 -5.64 -6.66
N SER A 79 -0.30 -4.88 -7.29
CA SER A 79 -0.35 -3.41 -7.18
C SER A 79 -1.67 -2.88 -6.60
N PHE A 80 -1.59 -2.17 -5.47
CA PHE A 80 -2.73 -1.51 -4.82
C PHE A 80 -3.43 -0.51 -5.76
N ILE A 81 -2.64 0.40 -6.35
CA ILE A 81 -3.13 1.47 -7.21
C ILE A 81 -3.72 0.90 -8.49
N SER A 82 -3.18 -0.19 -9.04
CA SER A 82 -3.76 -0.86 -10.20
C SER A 82 -5.16 -1.41 -9.89
N TYR A 83 -5.30 -2.14 -8.78
CA TYR A 83 -6.58 -2.74 -8.40
C TYR A 83 -7.65 -1.68 -8.08
N TYR A 84 -7.31 -0.69 -7.25
CA TYR A 84 -8.26 0.35 -6.86
C TYR A 84 -8.50 1.38 -7.97
N GLY A 85 -7.49 1.67 -8.81
CA GLY A 85 -7.65 2.49 -10.00
C GLY A 85 -8.60 1.86 -11.01
N TYR A 86 -8.49 0.55 -11.24
CA TYR A 86 -9.46 -0.17 -12.06
C TYR A 86 -10.86 -0.18 -11.42
N ARG A 87 -10.95 -0.50 -10.13
CA ARG A 87 -12.23 -0.65 -9.44
C ARG A 87 -12.99 0.67 -9.26
N LEU A 88 -12.30 1.78 -9.04
CA LEU A 88 -12.92 3.09 -8.77
C LEU A 88 -13.02 3.97 -10.01
N LEU A 89 -12.04 3.90 -10.92
CA LEU A 89 -11.94 4.81 -12.08
C LEU A 89 -12.07 4.07 -13.43
N GLY A 90 -12.12 2.74 -13.44
CA GLY A 90 -12.12 1.94 -14.67
C GLY A 90 -10.77 1.93 -15.41
N LEU A 91 -9.71 2.46 -14.80
CA LEU A 91 -8.40 2.59 -15.44
C LEU A 91 -7.56 1.32 -15.24
N ASN A 92 -7.29 0.60 -16.33
CA ASN A 92 -6.39 -0.55 -16.30
C ASN A 92 -4.93 -0.09 -16.47
N ILE A 93 -4.29 0.24 -15.35
CA ILE A 93 -2.86 0.60 -15.33
C ILE A 93 -2.07 -0.62 -14.84
N PRO A 94 -1.21 -1.23 -15.69
CA PRO A 94 -0.42 -2.38 -15.27
C PRO A 94 0.51 -2.04 -14.11
N GLY A 95 0.59 -2.91 -13.11
CA GLY A 95 1.36 -2.67 -11.87
C GLY A 95 2.82 -2.28 -12.09
N LYS A 96 3.46 -2.79 -13.15
CA LYS A 96 4.83 -2.42 -13.56
C LYS A 96 5.03 -0.92 -13.81
N TYR A 97 4.01 -0.24 -14.36
CA TYR A 97 4.09 1.20 -14.63
C TYR A 97 3.90 2.06 -13.38
N ILE A 98 3.39 1.47 -12.30
CA ILE A 98 3.20 2.13 -11.01
C ILE A 98 4.43 1.93 -10.12
N ARG A 99 5.05 0.74 -10.20
CA ARG A 99 6.21 0.36 -9.39
C ARG A 99 7.42 1.27 -9.62
N TYR A 100 7.85 1.49 -10.86
CA TYR A 100 9.06 2.29 -11.12
C TYR A 100 8.93 3.74 -10.64
N PRO A 101 7.84 4.48 -10.96
CA PRO A 101 7.63 5.82 -10.41
C PRO A 101 7.55 5.83 -8.88
N ALA A 102 6.92 4.83 -8.26
CA ALA A 102 6.85 4.72 -6.80
C ALA A 102 8.25 4.56 -6.17
N ILE A 103 9.11 3.71 -6.74
CA ILE A 103 10.50 3.54 -6.26
C ILE A 103 11.29 4.83 -6.43
N ILE A 104 11.20 5.48 -7.58
CA ILE A 104 11.89 6.76 -7.84
C ILE A 104 11.45 7.81 -6.82
N PHE A 105 10.13 7.93 -6.60
CA PHE A 105 9.57 8.85 -5.61
C PHE A 105 10.11 8.55 -4.21
N LEU A 106 10.06 7.30 -3.76
CA LEU A 106 10.55 6.88 -2.44
C LEU A 106 12.04 7.19 -2.25
N VAL A 107 12.88 6.92 -3.27
CA VAL A 107 14.33 7.18 -3.21
C VAL A 107 14.61 8.68 -3.13
N VAL A 108 13.94 9.50 -3.96
CA VAL A 108 14.10 10.96 -3.96
C VAL A 108 13.62 11.55 -2.63
N SER A 109 12.45 11.14 -2.15
CA SER A 109 11.92 11.55 -0.86
C SER A 109 12.85 11.20 0.30
N LEU A 110 13.41 9.98 0.30
CA LEU A 110 14.34 9.55 1.33
C LEU A 110 15.66 10.34 1.28
N PHE A 111 16.18 10.60 0.08
CA PHE A 111 17.39 11.40 -0.08
C PHE A 111 17.20 12.84 0.43
N ILE A 112 16.05 13.46 0.14
CA ILE A 112 15.70 14.79 0.64
C ILE A 112 15.56 14.79 2.16
N ALA A 113 14.90 13.77 2.73
CA ALA A 113 14.67 13.68 4.17
C ALA A 113 15.94 13.38 5.00
N LEU A 114 16.99 12.84 4.38
CA LEU A 114 18.26 12.56 5.06
C LEU A 114 19.28 13.72 4.96
N LYS A 115 18.99 14.73 4.16
CA LYS A 115 19.85 15.90 3.95
C LYS A 115 19.45 17.03 4.91
#